data_AF-A0A4U1JBQ7-F1
#
_entry.id   AF-A0A4U1JBQ7-F1
#
_cell.length_a   1.000
_cell.length_b   1.000
_cell.length_c   1.000
_cell.angle_alpha   90.00
_cell.angle_beta   90.00
_cell.angle_gamma   90.00
#
_symmetry.space_group_name_H-M   'P 1'
#
loop_
_entity.id
_entity.type
_entity.pdbx_description
1 polymer ?
#
loop_
_entity_poly.entity_id
_entity_poly.type
_entity_poly.pdbx_seq_one_letter_code
_entity_poly.pdbx_strand_id
1 'polypeptide(L)'
;MNALPAGADCGGEPCAQSVGASPLPGPTSESCPSLTKPASFTTTTDWKWIGLACEAKEREGTCETSTHRCMYDLPSPFLQCVALRGKHEKCPGNYDRYNPIHLYGELPVDTRGCTACTCGGEPVGSGCKGKLHLYGDAACTVEAHKNAISSFVDQCVNVSPPGGALGSKAISDLSYVPGLSLATGGEPTGAASEDPAEVVTFCCLAPFDLPPA
;
A
#
# COMPACT_ATOMS: atom_id res chain seq x y z
N MET A 1 40.81 -8.76 32.82
CA MET A 1 39.93 -7.63 33.19
C MET A 1 40.18 -7.36 34.66
N ASN A 2 40.59 -6.14 35.01
CA ASN A 2 40.96 -5.82 36.39
C ASN A 2 39.74 -5.23 37.07
N ALA A 3 39.13 -5.99 37.98
CA ALA A 3 38.08 -5.50 38.86
C ALA A 3 38.61 -4.32 39.69
N LEU A 4 37.76 -3.36 40.00
CA LEU A 4 38.07 -2.32 40.96
C LEU A 4 37.92 -2.91 42.38
N PRO A 5 39.00 -3.08 43.15
CA PRO A 5 38.90 -3.63 44.50
C PRO A 5 38.22 -2.63 45.45
N ALA A 6 37.62 -3.14 46.52
CA ALA A 6 37.04 -2.30 47.55
C ALA A 6 38.13 -1.41 48.18
N GLY A 7 37.79 -0.13 48.43
CA GLY A 7 38.69 0.85 49.05
C GLY A 7 39.83 1.33 48.15
N ALA A 8 39.78 1.07 46.85
CA ALA A 8 40.74 1.64 45.91
C ALA A 8 40.71 3.18 45.99
N ASP A 9 41.90 3.79 46.13
CA ASP A 9 42.08 5.25 46.19
C ASP A 9 42.41 5.80 44.80
N CYS A 10 41.66 6.82 44.39
CA CYS A 10 41.82 7.52 43.11
C CYS A 10 42.14 9.01 43.34
N GLY A 11 43.16 9.28 44.15
CA GLY A 11 43.63 10.65 44.41
C GLY A 11 43.06 11.25 45.69
N GLY A 12 42.99 10.47 46.77
CA GLY A 12 42.48 10.87 48.08
C GLY A 12 40.98 10.63 48.28
N GLU A 13 40.31 10.03 47.29
CA GLU A 13 38.88 9.73 47.28
C GLU A 13 38.66 8.29 46.80
N PRO A 14 37.57 7.61 47.23
CA PRO A 14 37.27 6.27 46.76
C PRO A 14 37.04 6.23 45.25
N CYS A 15 37.65 5.29 44.54
CA CYS A 15 37.54 5.17 43.08
C CYS A 15 36.11 4.88 42.59
N ALA A 16 35.37 4.00 43.27
CA ALA A 16 33.99 3.68 42.91
C ALA A 16 33.01 4.63 43.60
N GLN A 17 32.65 5.72 42.94
CA GLN A 17 31.66 6.68 43.47
C GLN A 17 30.34 6.64 42.70
N SER A 18 30.41 6.47 41.38
CA SER A 18 29.23 6.39 40.53
C SER A 18 29.50 5.60 39.25
N VAL A 19 28.42 5.14 38.63
CA VAL A 19 28.44 4.49 37.32
C VAL A 19 27.45 5.20 36.40
N GLY A 20 27.95 5.68 35.28
CA GLY A 20 27.14 6.24 34.20
C GLY A 20 26.63 5.16 33.25
N ALA A 21 25.37 5.29 32.83
CA ALA A 21 24.76 4.56 31.74
C ALA A 21 24.09 5.56 30.79
N SER A 22 24.45 5.48 29.51
CA SER A 22 23.75 6.19 28.44
C SER A 22 22.32 5.68 28.31
N PRO A 23 21.41 6.46 27.70
CA PRO A 23 20.06 6.00 27.40
C PRO A 23 20.09 4.66 26.66
N LEU A 24 19.15 3.78 27.00
CA LEU A 24 18.94 2.55 26.24
C LEU A 24 18.59 2.88 24.78
N PRO A 25 18.98 2.03 23.82
CA PRO A 25 18.53 2.19 22.43
C PRO A 25 17.00 2.10 22.38
N GLY A 26 16.40 2.90 21.50
CA GLY A 26 14.96 2.82 21.24
C GLY A 26 14.55 1.46 20.66
N PRO A 27 13.26 1.11 20.70
CA PRO A 27 12.74 -0.06 20.00
C PRO A 27 13.03 0.04 18.49
N THR A 28 13.67 -0.98 17.91
CA THR A 28 14.07 -0.99 16.49
C THR A 28 13.29 -1.98 15.62
N SER A 29 12.42 -2.81 16.22
CA SER A 29 11.85 -3.99 15.56
C SER A 29 10.42 -4.34 16.00
N GLU A 30 9.70 -3.38 16.60
CA GLU A 30 8.31 -3.60 16.96
C GLU A 30 7.39 -3.47 15.74
N SER A 31 6.50 -4.44 15.56
CA SER A 31 5.49 -4.40 14.52
C SER A 31 4.41 -3.38 14.88
N CYS A 32 4.13 -2.44 13.98
CA CYS A 32 2.95 -1.60 14.08
C CYS A 32 1.83 -2.19 13.20
N PRO A 33 0.81 -2.84 13.78
CA PRO A 33 -0.28 -3.39 12.99
C PRO A 33 -1.12 -2.25 12.40
N SER A 34 -1.19 -2.14 11.08
CA SER A 34 -2.09 -1.19 10.45
C SER A 34 -3.53 -1.69 10.58
N LEU A 35 -4.42 -0.81 11.04
CA LEU A 35 -5.85 -1.10 11.07
C LEU A 35 -6.44 -0.75 9.69
N THR A 36 -6.76 -1.76 8.89
CA THR A 36 -7.47 -1.53 7.63
C THR A 36 -8.95 -1.31 7.92
N LYS A 37 -9.44 -0.10 7.65
CA LYS A 37 -10.88 0.14 7.54
C LYS A 37 -11.26 0.05 6.06
N PRO A 38 -12.29 -0.72 5.69
CA PRO A 38 -12.75 -0.73 4.31
C PRO A 38 -13.15 0.70 3.91
N ALA A 39 -12.56 1.20 2.84
CA ALA A 39 -12.89 2.50 2.31
C ALA A 39 -14.32 2.47 1.77
N SER A 40 -15.13 3.46 2.16
CA SER A 40 -16.47 3.64 1.63
C SER A 40 -16.38 4.56 0.42
N PHE A 41 -16.22 3.99 -0.77
CA PHE A 41 -16.31 4.72 -2.02
C PHE A 41 -17.53 4.29 -2.83
N THR A 42 -18.02 5.20 -3.67
CA THR A 42 -19.11 4.91 -4.62
C THR A 42 -18.64 3.86 -5.62
N THR A 43 -19.11 2.64 -5.46
CA THR A 43 -18.79 1.52 -6.36
C THR A 43 -19.61 1.53 -7.64
N THR A 44 -20.71 2.31 -7.70
CA THR A 44 -21.56 2.37 -8.89
C THR A 44 -20.80 2.99 -10.07
N THR A 45 -20.71 2.24 -11.15
CA THR A 45 -20.19 2.67 -12.45
C THR A 45 -21.28 2.49 -13.48
N ASP A 46 -21.67 3.59 -14.12
CA ASP A 46 -22.66 3.57 -15.18
C ASP A 46 -22.07 4.20 -16.45
N TRP A 47 -22.34 3.57 -17.59
CA TRP A 47 -22.03 4.16 -18.88
C TRP A 47 -22.91 5.39 -19.13
N LYS A 48 -22.32 6.47 -19.65
CA LYS A 48 -23.09 7.67 -20.03
C LYS A 48 -24.08 7.40 -21.17
N TRP A 49 -23.70 6.48 -22.07
CA TRP A 49 -24.48 6.08 -23.23
C TRP A 49 -24.34 4.58 -23.43
N ILE A 50 -25.42 3.93 -23.84
CA ILE A 50 -25.45 2.51 -24.17
C ILE A 50 -25.84 2.35 -25.64
N GLY A 51 -25.23 1.38 -26.31
CA GLY A 51 -25.60 0.98 -27.67
C GLY A 51 -26.23 -0.40 -27.65
N LEU A 52 -27.33 -0.57 -28.38
CA LEU A 52 -27.91 -1.88 -28.65
C LEU A 52 -27.57 -2.28 -30.08
N ALA A 53 -26.89 -3.42 -30.23
CA ALA A 53 -26.60 -4.01 -31.53
C ALA A 53 -27.44 -5.29 -31.70
N CYS A 54 -28.16 -5.37 -32.82
CA CYS A 54 -28.93 -6.55 -33.20
C CYS A 54 -28.30 -7.17 -34.45
N GLU A 55 -28.18 -8.50 -34.48
CA GLU A 55 -27.81 -9.20 -35.71
C GLU A 55 -29.02 -9.25 -36.65
N ALA A 56 -28.89 -8.61 -37.80
CA ALA A 56 -29.93 -8.65 -38.82
C ALA A 56 -29.84 -9.96 -39.61
N LYS A 57 -30.98 -10.62 -39.80
CA LYS A 57 -31.07 -11.86 -40.58
C LYS A 57 -30.82 -11.56 -42.06
N GLU A 58 -29.89 -12.29 -42.65
CA GLU A 58 -29.63 -12.21 -44.09
C GLU A 58 -30.89 -12.57 -44.88
N ARG A 59 -31.15 -11.81 -45.95
CA ARG A 59 -32.25 -12.09 -46.87
C ARG A 59 -31.83 -13.19 -47.84
N GLU A 60 -32.69 -14.19 -48.01
CA GLU A 60 -32.51 -15.21 -49.05
C GLU A 60 -32.59 -14.54 -50.44
N GLY A 61 -31.53 -14.66 -51.26
CA GLY A 61 -31.49 -14.01 -52.58
C GLY A 61 -30.11 -13.89 -53.24
N THR A 62 -30.10 -13.27 -54.42
CA THR A 62 -29.00 -13.21 -55.41
C THR A 62 -28.02 -12.04 -55.20
N CYS A 63 -27.58 -11.76 -53.98
CA CYS A 63 -26.35 -10.97 -53.82
C CYS A 63 -25.17 -11.90 -54.14
N GLU A 64 -24.15 -11.41 -54.83
CA GLU A 64 -22.96 -12.20 -55.15
C GLU A 64 -22.25 -12.58 -53.83
N THR A 65 -22.48 -13.82 -53.37
CA THR A 65 -22.30 -14.25 -51.97
C THR A 65 -20.85 -14.34 -51.53
N SER A 66 -19.88 -14.19 -52.43
CA SER A 66 -18.45 -14.22 -52.07
C SER A 66 -17.94 -12.90 -51.50
N THR A 67 -18.59 -11.77 -51.81
CA THR A 67 -18.12 -10.42 -51.44
C THR A 67 -19.21 -9.52 -50.86
N HIS A 68 -20.50 -9.85 -51.05
CA HIS A 68 -21.63 -9.04 -50.59
C HIS A 68 -22.63 -9.86 -49.77
N ARG A 69 -23.35 -9.21 -48.86
CA ARG A 69 -24.42 -9.80 -48.05
C ARG A 69 -25.74 -9.08 -48.28
N CYS A 70 -26.81 -9.82 -48.54
CA CYS A 70 -28.16 -9.28 -48.70
C CYS A 70 -28.78 -8.97 -47.34
N MET A 71 -29.17 -7.71 -47.12
CA MET A 71 -29.82 -7.27 -45.88
C MET A 71 -31.16 -6.62 -46.20
N TYR A 72 -32.09 -6.63 -45.24
CA TYR A 72 -33.30 -5.84 -45.32
C TYR A 72 -33.00 -4.38 -45.01
N ASP A 73 -33.73 -3.47 -45.65
CA ASP A 73 -33.77 -2.08 -45.22
C ASP A 73 -34.34 -2.02 -43.80
N LEU A 74 -33.62 -1.35 -42.91
CA LEU A 74 -34.02 -1.24 -41.50
C LEU A 74 -34.94 -0.04 -41.30
N PRO A 75 -36.04 -0.18 -40.54
CA PRO A 75 -36.88 0.95 -40.19
C PRO A 75 -36.13 1.90 -39.24
N SER A 76 -36.41 3.19 -39.35
CA SER A 76 -35.98 4.17 -38.34
C SER A 76 -36.45 3.73 -36.94
N PRO A 77 -35.63 3.84 -35.88
CA PRO A 77 -34.33 4.53 -35.80
C PRO A 77 -33.10 3.63 -36.01
N PHE A 78 -33.27 2.39 -36.50
CA PHE A 78 -32.15 1.46 -36.65
C PHE A 78 -31.22 1.87 -37.80
N LEU A 79 -29.92 1.86 -37.51
CA LEU A 79 -28.87 2.06 -38.50
C LEU A 79 -28.38 0.71 -39.00
N GLN A 80 -28.01 0.64 -40.28
CA GLN A 80 -27.34 -0.52 -40.83
C GLN A 80 -25.85 -0.41 -40.54
N CYS A 81 -25.29 -1.35 -39.78
CA CYS A 81 -23.90 -1.27 -39.34
C CYS A 81 -23.11 -2.55 -39.65
N VAL A 82 -21.80 -2.39 -39.85
CA VAL A 82 -20.84 -3.48 -39.76
C VAL A 82 -20.10 -3.41 -38.43
N ALA A 83 -19.96 -4.57 -37.78
CA ALA A 83 -19.25 -4.70 -36.51
C ALA A 83 -17.84 -5.27 -36.77
N LEU A 84 -16.83 -4.58 -36.26
CA LEU A 84 -15.43 -4.98 -36.32
C LEU A 84 -14.93 -5.26 -34.91
N ARG A 85 -14.29 -6.42 -34.70
CA ARG A 85 -13.63 -6.71 -33.43
C ARG A 85 -12.38 -5.83 -33.26
N GLY A 86 -12.21 -5.26 -32.09
CA GLY A 86 -11.12 -4.35 -31.78
C GLY A 86 -11.43 -2.89 -32.15
N LYS A 87 -10.49 -2.00 -31.83
CA LYS A 87 -10.64 -0.56 -32.06
C LYS A 87 -10.16 -0.20 -33.46
N HIS A 88 -11.08 0.20 -34.32
CA HIS A 88 -10.80 0.67 -35.69
C HIS A 88 -11.14 2.15 -35.82
N GLU A 89 -10.14 2.97 -36.13
CA GLU A 89 -10.29 4.43 -36.34
C GLU A 89 -10.93 4.76 -37.71
N LYS A 90 -10.98 3.78 -38.61
CA LYS A 90 -11.54 3.94 -39.96
C LYS A 90 -12.51 2.81 -40.27
N CYS A 91 -13.64 3.20 -40.86
CA CYS A 91 -14.63 2.25 -41.34
C CYS A 91 -14.28 1.74 -42.74
N PRO A 92 -14.67 0.49 -43.05
CA PRO A 92 -14.33 -0.14 -44.33
C PRO A 92 -15.30 0.29 -45.43
N GLY A 93 -14.80 0.32 -46.67
CA GLY A 93 -15.63 0.50 -47.86
C GLY A 93 -16.47 1.78 -47.81
N ASN A 94 -17.76 1.65 -48.10
CA ASN A 94 -18.71 2.76 -48.11
C ASN A 94 -19.24 3.16 -46.71
N TYR A 95 -18.77 2.52 -45.63
CA TYR A 95 -19.16 2.86 -44.26
C TYR A 95 -18.30 3.98 -43.65
N ASP A 96 -17.37 4.58 -44.41
CA ASP A 96 -16.47 5.65 -43.98
C ASP A 96 -17.10 7.05 -43.96
N ARG A 97 -18.38 7.16 -44.32
CA ARG A 97 -19.14 8.42 -44.33
C ARG A 97 -19.37 9.03 -42.95
N TYR A 98 -19.36 8.20 -41.89
CA TYR A 98 -19.53 8.62 -40.50
C TYR A 98 -18.38 8.11 -39.64
N ASN A 99 -18.16 8.78 -38.51
CA ASN A 99 -17.15 8.34 -37.56
C ASN A 99 -17.52 6.97 -36.96
N PRO A 100 -16.54 6.08 -36.74
CA PRO A 100 -16.77 4.82 -36.06
C PRO A 100 -17.30 5.05 -34.64
N ILE A 101 -18.24 4.20 -34.22
CA ILE A 101 -18.78 4.17 -32.86
C ILE A 101 -18.05 3.04 -32.12
N HIS A 102 -17.41 3.34 -31.00
CA HIS A 102 -16.77 2.34 -30.15
C HIS A 102 -17.69 1.97 -29.00
N LEU A 103 -18.06 0.69 -28.94
CA LEU A 103 -18.74 0.13 -27.78
C LEU A 103 -17.78 -0.79 -27.04
N TYR A 104 -17.85 -0.76 -25.72
CA TYR A 104 -17.06 -1.58 -24.81
C TYR A 104 -17.98 -2.53 -24.05
N GLY A 105 -17.39 -3.48 -23.32
CA GLY A 105 -18.13 -4.40 -22.48
C GLY A 105 -19.03 -3.70 -21.45
N GLU A 106 -20.04 -4.42 -20.98
CA GLU A 106 -21.03 -3.89 -20.02
C GLU A 106 -20.39 -3.41 -18.72
N LEU A 107 -19.34 -4.09 -18.27
CA LEU A 107 -18.60 -3.74 -17.07
C LEU A 107 -17.30 -3.02 -17.42
N PRO A 108 -17.02 -1.83 -16.85
CA PRO A 108 -15.72 -1.19 -17.01
C PRO A 108 -14.65 -1.96 -16.24
N VAL A 109 -13.39 -1.76 -16.65
CA VAL A 109 -12.24 -2.18 -15.84
C VAL A 109 -12.13 -1.23 -14.66
N ASP A 110 -12.41 -1.75 -13.46
CA ASP A 110 -12.35 -0.97 -12.24
C ASP A 110 -11.07 -1.26 -11.46
N THR A 111 -10.16 -0.29 -11.48
CA THR A 111 -8.89 -0.32 -10.73
C THR A 111 -8.92 0.56 -9.49
N ARG A 112 -10.09 1.12 -9.14
CA ARG A 112 -10.22 2.02 -8.00
C ARG A 112 -9.90 1.28 -6.71
N GLY A 113 -9.10 1.93 -5.89
CA GLY A 113 -8.68 1.40 -4.60
C GLY A 113 -8.06 2.46 -3.73
N CYS A 114 -7.40 2.01 -2.66
CA CYS A 114 -6.63 2.87 -1.78
C CYS A 114 -5.19 2.36 -1.71
N THR A 115 -4.23 3.27 -1.54
CA THR A 115 -2.88 2.89 -1.11
C THR A 115 -2.94 2.12 0.21
N ALA A 116 -1.97 1.23 0.42
CA ALA A 116 -1.92 0.44 1.64
C ALA A 116 -1.75 1.34 2.87
N CYS A 117 -2.55 1.09 3.91
CA CYS A 117 -2.35 1.74 5.21
C CYS A 117 -1.06 1.25 5.84
N THR A 118 -0.18 2.18 6.17
CA THR A 118 1.11 1.92 6.83
C THR A 118 1.21 2.75 8.10
N CYS A 119 2.07 2.30 9.01
CA CYS A 119 2.48 3.13 10.14
C CYS A 119 3.66 3.99 9.69
N GLY A 120 3.45 5.29 9.66
CA GLY A 120 4.44 6.28 9.29
C GLY A 120 5.09 6.93 10.51
N GLY A 121 6.34 7.36 10.32
CA GLY A 121 7.09 8.17 11.27
C GLY A 121 7.70 7.40 12.44
N GLU A 122 8.46 8.13 13.26
CA GLU A 122 9.00 7.65 14.53
C GLU A 122 7.86 7.52 15.56
N PRO A 123 7.68 6.38 16.25
CA PRO A 123 6.64 6.23 17.24
C PRO A 123 6.81 7.22 18.41
N VAL A 124 5.79 8.05 18.64
CA VAL A 124 5.75 9.00 19.75
C VAL A 124 5.39 8.27 21.04
N GLY A 125 6.17 8.51 22.10
CA GLY A 125 5.93 7.91 23.42
C GLY A 125 6.39 6.45 23.56
N SER A 126 7.12 5.91 22.58
CA SER A 126 7.78 4.61 22.70
C SER A 126 9.05 4.70 23.54
N GLY A 127 9.49 3.59 24.12
CA GLY A 127 10.78 3.55 24.82
C GLY A 127 11.20 2.17 25.29
N CYS A 128 12.43 2.06 25.75
CA CYS A 128 13.00 0.85 26.32
C CYS A 128 13.26 1.06 27.82
N LYS A 129 12.93 0.06 28.64
CA LYS A 129 13.21 0.02 30.07
C LYS A 129 14.04 -1.22 30.35
N GLY A 130 14.99 -1.11 31.28
CA GLY A 130 15.81 -2.24 31.70
C GLY A 130 16.35 -2.03 33.10
N LYS A 131 17.22 -2.92 33.52
CA LYS A 131 17.90 -2.83 34.81
C LYS A 131 19.40 -2.90 34.62
N LEU A 132 20.11 -1.94 35.20
CA LEU A 132 21.56 -1.94 35.33
C LEU A 132 21.92 -2.67 36.63
N HIS A 133 22.74 -3.71 36.48
CA HIS A 133 23.29 -4.49 37.57
C HIS A 133 24.78 -4.20 37.67
N LEU A 134 25.23 -3.92 38.89
CA LEU A 134 26.64 -3.78 39.24
C LEU A 134 27.00 -4.94 40.15
N TYR A 135 28.10 -5.62 39.84
CA TYR A 135 28.56 -6.78 40.59
C TYR A 135 29.95 -6.52 41.17
N GLY A 136 30.21 -7.05 42.36
CA GLY A 136 31.52 -7.00 43.01
C GLY A 136 32.54 -7.95 42.40
N ASP A 137 32.09 -8.94 41.62
CA ASP A 137 32.90 -9.96 40.98
C ASP A 137 32.89 -9.84 39.45
N ALA A 138 33.84 -10.52 38.80
CA ALA A 138 33.93 -10.55 37.34
C ALA A 138 32.93 -11.53 36.68
N ALA A 139 32.29 -12.41 37.45
CA ALA A 139 31.39 -13.45 36.95
C ALA A 139 29.90 -13.07 37.02
N CYS A 140 29.57 -11.82 37.37
CA CYS A 140 28.20 -11.33 37.54
C CYS A 140 27.38 -12.14 38.56
N THR A 141 27.98 -12.58 39.67
CA THR A 141 27.31 -13.44 40.68
C THR A 141 27.02 -12.72 41.99
N VAL A 142 27.84 -11.74 42.36
CA VAL A 142 27.71 -10.98 43.62
C VAL A 142 27.14 -9.59 43.31
N GLU A 143 25.81 -9.48 43.24
CA GLU A 143 25.13 -8.21 42.95
C GLU A 143 25.32 -7.21 44.10
N ALA A 144 25.91 -6.05 43.78
CA ALA A 144 26.09 -4.94 44.72
C ALA A 144 24.97 -3.90 44.56
N HIS A 145 24.56 -3.60 43.32
CA HIS A 145 23.53 -2.62 43.03
C HIS A 145 22.66 -3.00 41.84
N LYS A 146 21.40 -2.56 41.90
CA LYS A 146 20.40 -2.74 40.85
C LYS A 146 19.58 -1.47 40.68
N ASN A 147 19.60 -0.89 39.48
CA ASN A 147 18.92 0.37 39.18
C ASN A 147 18.13 0.27 37.88
N ALA A 148 16.98 0.92 37.84
CA ALA A 148 16.13 0.95 36.65
C ALA A 148 16.63 2.01 35.67
N ILE A 149 16.99 1.60 34.46
CA ILE A 149 17.46 2.47 33.36
C ILE A 149 16.41 2.53 32.25
N SER A 150 16.46 3.58 31.42
CA SER A 150 15.51 3.76 30.31
C SER A 150 16.15 4.43 29.10
N SER A 151 15.43 4.45 27.97
CA SER A 151 15.83 5.15 26.75
C SER A 151 15.57 6.66 26.77
N PHE A 152 14.93 7.20 27.82
CA PHE A 152 14.50 8.59 27.86
C PHE A 152 15.54 9.56 28.39
N VAL A 153 16.47 9.06 29.21
CA VAL A 153 17.39 9.90 29.98
C VAL A 153 18.63 9.12 30.37
N ASP A 154 19.77 9.80 30.35
CA ASP A 154 21.04 9.31 30.84
C ASP A 154 20.96 9.11 32.37
N GLN A 155 21.58 8.06 32.88
CA GLN A 155 21.57 7.81 34.32
C GLN A 155 22.97 7.75 34.90
N CYS A 156 23.13 8.42 36.03
CA CYS A 156 24.31 8.33 36.88
C CYS A 156 23.87 7.73 38.22
N VAL A 157 24.33 6.51 38.50
CA VAL A 157 23.98 5.77 39.71
C VAL A 157 25.12 5.89 40.70
N ASN A 158 24.84 6.35 41.92
CA ASN A 158 25.84 6.37 42.99
C ASN A 158 26.11 4.96 43.53
N VAL A 159 27.38 4.66 43.77
CA VAL A 159 27.82 3.46 44.48
C VAL A 159 27.73 3.74 45.98
N SER A 160 27.01 2.90 46.72
CA SER A 160 26.75 3.11 48.16
C SER A 160 27.01 1.82 48.96
N PRO A 161 27.98 1.81 49.88
CA PRO A 161 28.87 2.92 50.24
C PRO A 161 29.91 3.22 49.12
N PRO A 162 30.41 4.47 49.02
CA PRO A 162 31.49 4.80 48.11
C PRO A 162 32.72 3.92 48.34
N GLY A 163 33.40 3.54 47.26
CA GLY A 163 34.57 2.67 47.30
C GLY A 163 34.24 1.17 47.35
N GLY A 164 32.99 0.76 47.12
CA GLY A 164 32.63 -0.65 46.96
C GLY A 164 33.39 -1.33 45.81
N ALA A 165 33.59 -2.65 45.91
CA ALA A 165 34.18 -3.41 44.82
C ALA A 165 33.27 -3.42 43.58
N LEU A 166 33.86 -3.24 42.39
CA LEU A 166 33.15 -3.32 41.10
C LEU A 166 33.94 -4.20 40.14
N GLY A 167 33.46 -5.43 39.93
CA GLY A 167 34.08 -6.41 39.04
C GLY A 167 33.43 -6.49 37.66
N SER A 168 32.12 -6.22 37.56
CA SER A 168 31.40 -6.26 36.29
C SER A 168 30.10 -5.46 36.33
N LYS A 169 29.55 -5.17 35.14
CA LYS A 169 28.23 -4.56 34.96
C LYS A 169 27.46 -5.30 33.88
N ALA A 170 26.15 -5.44 34.08
CA ALA A 170 25.26 -6.02 33.08
C ALA A 170 23.96 -5.24 32.98
N ILE A 171 23.36 -5.24 31.80
CA ILE A 171 22.00 -4.75 31.59
C ILE A 171 21.12 -5.97 31.36
N SER A 172 20.03 -6.08 32.11
CA SER A 172 19.06 -7.17 31.99
C SER A 172 17.63 -6.65 32.01
N ASP A 173 16.65 -7.55 31.89
CA ASP A 173 15.22 -7.25 31.98
C ASP A 173 14.76 -6.16 30.99
N LEU A 174 15.29 -6.18 29.76
CA LEU A 174 14.87 -5.25 28.71
C LEU A 174 13.40 -5.48 28.37
N SER A 175 12.61 -4.41 28.42
CA SER A 175 11.19 -4.38 28.09
C SER A 175 10.89 -3.13 27.29
N TYR A 176 10.07 -3.27 26.26
CA TYR A 176 9.68 -2.17 25.40
C TYR A 176 8.29 -1.67 25.75
N VAL A 177 8.14 -0.35 25.72
CA VAL A 177 6.87 0.35 25.91
C VAL A 177 6.40 0.80 24.53
N PRO A 178 5.23 0.31 24.06
CA PRO A 178 4.71 0.67 22.75
C PRO A 178 4.35 2.15 22.71
N GLY A 179 4.69 2.80 21.60
CA GLY A 179 4.28 4.17 21.30
C GLY A 179 3.12 4.24 20.31
N LEU A 180 2.81 5.47 19.89
CA LEU A 180 1.84 5.75 18.84
C LEU A 180 2.58 6.23 17.58
N SER A 181 2.31 5.58 16.45
CA SER A 181 2.76 6.05 15.14
C SER A 181 1.66 6.82 14.43
N LEU A 182 2.03 7.70 13.52
CA LEU A 182 1.06 8.33 12.63
C LEU A 182 0.58 7.31 11.59
N ALA A 183 -0.72 7.33 11.28
CA ALA A 183 -1.23 6.55 10.16
C ALA A 183 -0.90 7.26 8.84
N THR A 184 -0.40 6.51 7.86
CA THR A 184 -0.14 6.98 6.50
C THR A 184 -0.79 6.03 5.49
N GLY A 185 -1.01 6.50 4.25
CA GLY A 185 -1.72 5.73 3.24
C GLY A 185 -3.23 6.00 3.24
N GLY A 186 -3.96 5.24 2.43
CA GLY A 186 -5.40 5.43 2.21
C GLY A 186 -5.74 6.43 1.11
N GLU A 187 -4.75 6.98 0.41
CA GLU A 187 -4.99 7.85 -0.74
C GLU A 187 -5.72 7.07 -1.84
N PRO A 188 -6.74 7.67 -2.49
CA PRO A 188 -7.46 7.01 -3.57
C PRO A 188 -6.54 6.82 -4.77
N THR A 189 -6.62 5.63 -5.38
CA THR A 189 -5.85 5.25 -6.56
C THR A 189 -6.75 4.66 -7.63
N GLY A 190 -6.28 4.66 -8.87
CA GLY A 190 -6.95 4.00 -9.98
C GLY A 190 -8.18 4.74 -10.52
N ALA A 191 -8.86 4.11 -11.46
CA ALA A 191 -10.04 4.62 -12.15
C ALA A 191 -10.91 3.46 -12.66
N ALA A 192 -12.17 3.78 -12.96
CA ALA A 192 -13.02 2.93 -13.79
C ALA A 192 -12.87 3.40 -15.24
N SER A 193 -12.43 2.51 -16.13
CA SER A 193 -12.15 2.83 -17.53
C SER A 193 -12.66 1.76 -18.48
N GLU A 194 -12.74 2.14 -19.75
CA GLU A 194 -13.03 1.25 -20.87
C GLU A 194 -12.02 0.09 -20.93
N ASP A 195 -12.48 -1.12 -21.27
CA ASP A 195 -11.61 -2.27 -21.55
C ASP A 195 -11.28 -2.32 -23.05
N PRO A 196 -10.03 -2.01 -23.46
CA PRO A 196 -9.64 -2.08 -24.86
C PRO A 196 -9.68 -3.50 -25.45
N ALA A 197 -9.72 -4.55 -24.62
CA ALA A 197 -9.82 -5.94 -25.09
C ALA A 197 -11.22 -6.30 -25.60
N GLU A 198 -12.26 -5.69 -25.02
CA GLU A 198 -13.68 -5.96 -25.32
C GLU A 198 -14.28 -4.96 -26.31
N VAL A 199 -13.46 -4.07 -26.87
CA VAL A 199 -13.95 -3.03 -27.78
C VAL A 199 -14.43 -3.62 -29.11
N VAL A 200 -15.59 -3.16 -29.53
CA VAL A 200 -16.17 -3.41 -30.85
C VAL A 200 -16.40 -2.08 -31.53
N THR A 201 -15.85 -1.94 -32.74
CA THR A 201 -16.14 -0.79 -33.59
C THR A 201 -17.37 -1.07 -34.45
N PHE A 202 -18.37 -0.21 -34.34
CA PHE A 202 -19.54 -0.17 -35.22
C PHE A 202 -19.39 0.95 -36.24
N CYS A 203 -19.51 0.59 -37.50
CA CYS A 203 -19.50 1.51 -38.62
C CYS A 203 -20.88 1.49 -39.27
N CYS A 204 -21.60 2.61 -39.22
CA CYS A 204 -23.03 2.66 -39.49
C CYS A 204 -23.39 3.59 -40.64
N LEU A 205 -24.42 3.22 -41.41
CA LEU A 205 -25.05 4.04 -42.43
C LEU A 205 -26.48 4.41 -42.01
N ALA A 206 -26.90 5.61 -42.37
CA ALA A 206 -28.30 6.00 -42.25
C ALA A 206 -29.15 5.20 -43.24
N PRO A 207 -30.40 4.83 -42.88
CA PRO A 207 -31.25 3.96 -43.70
C PRO A 207 -31.61 4.54 -45.09
N PHE A 208 -31.38 5.83 -45.33
CA PHE A 208 -31.67 6.49 -46.61
C PHE A 208 -30.42 6.75 -47.47
N ASP A 209 -29.23 6.39 -46.97
CA ASP A 209 -27.94 6.66 -47.63
C ASP A 209 -27.37 5.44 -48.35
N LEU A 210 -28.18 4.39 -48.52
CA LEU A 210 -27.80 3.24 -49.35
C LEU A 210 -27.74 3.68 -50.82
N PRO A 211 -26.66 3.34 -51.57
CA PRO A 211 -26.60 3.63 -52.99
C PRO A 211 -27.77 2.96 -53.72
N PRO A 212 -28.30 3.56 -54.81
CA PRO A 212 -29.36 2.94 -55.59
C PRO A 212 -28.89 1.57 -56.12
N ALA A 213 -29.79 0.59 -56.05
CA ALA A 213 -29.59 -0.78 -56.53
C ALA A 213 -29.27 -0.85 -58.03
#